data_AF-A0A6D2JWN0-F1
#
_entry.id   AF-A0A6D2JWN0-F1
#
_cell.length_a   1.000
_cell.length_b   1.000
_cell.length_c   1.000
_cell.angle_alpha   90.00
_cell.angle_beta   90.00
_cell.angle_gamma   90.00
#
_symmetry.space_group_name_H-M   'P 1'
#
loop_
_entity.id
_entity.type
_entity.pdbx_description
1 polymer ?
#
loop_
_entity_poly.entity_id
_entity_poly.type
_entity_poly.pdbx_seq_one_letter_code
_entity_poly.pdbx_strand_id
1 'polypeptide(L)' 'MVETQYKAVVKGVRSDNAPELKFTSLFRQKGIISYHSCPETPEQNSVVERKHQHILNVARSLMFQAHI' A
#
# COMPACT_ATOMS: atom_id res chain seq x y z
N MET A 1 1.49 19.36 -9.05
CA MET A 1 1.19 18.02 -8.48
C MET A 1 2.21 17.75 -7.38
N VAL A 2 1.79 17.27 -6.21
CA VAL A 2 2.72 17.01 -5.09
C VAL A 2 3.41 15.67 -5.32
N GLU A 3 4.75 15.60 -5.23
CA GLU A 3 5.50 14.35 -5.38
C GLU A 3 5.28 13.37 -4.22
N THR A 4 5.35 13.84 -2.97
CA THR A 4 5.02 13.04 -1.78
C THR A 4 4.24 13.88 -0.78
N GLN A 5 3.10 13.36 -0.31
CA GLN A 5 2.19 14.09 0.58
C GLN A 5 2.84 14.48 1.91
N TYR A 6 3.75 13.64 2.41
CA TYR A 6 4.39 13.80 3.71
C TYR A 6 5.78 14.45 3.64
N LYS A 7 6.20 14.95 2.46
CA LYS A 7 7.56 15.48 2.22
C LYS A 7 8.68 14.50 2.61
N ALA A 8 8.35 13.21 2.67
CA ALA A 8 9.28 12.13 3.03
C ALA A 8 9.73 11.40 1.76
N VAL A 9 10.99 10.96 1.76
CA VAL A 9 11.54 10.13 0.67
C VAL A 9 11.28 8.67 0.99
N VAL A 10 10.60 7.98 0.08
CA VAL A 10 10.35 6.54 0.20
C VAL A 10 11.65 5.81 -0.17
N LYS A 11 12.21 5.03 0.75
CA LYS A 11 13.45 4.26 0.52
C LYS A 11 13.18 2.91 -0.13
N GLY A 12 12.05 2.30 0.22
CA GLY A 12 11.66 1.01 -0.32
C GLY A 12 10.18 0.75 -0.14
N VAL A 13 9.65 -0.11 -1.01
CA VAL A 13 8.27 -0.55 -1.02
C VAL A 13 8.26 -2.07 -1.01
N ARG A 14 7.44 -2.65 -0.13
CA ARG A 14 7.15 -4.08 -0.11
C ARG A 14 5.74 -4.29 -0.63
N SER A 15 5.60 -5.14 -1.62
CA SER A 15 4.31 -5.58 -2.15
C SER A 15 4.23 -7.10 -2.12
N ASP A 16 3.03 -7.62 -2.36
CA ASP A 16 2.91 -9.01 -2.77
C ASP A 16 3.56 -9.24 -4.15
N ASN A 17 3.50 -10.49 -4.61
CA ASN A 17 3.98 -10.86 -5.94
C ASN A 17 2.90 -10.66 -7.03
N ALA A 18 1.89 -9.81 -6.82
CA ALA A 18 0.88 -9.53 -7.81
C ALA A 18 1.48 -8.75 -8.99
N PRO A 19 1.14 -9.10 -10.25
CA PRO A 19 1.67 -8.44 -11.43
C PRO A 19 1.25 -6.96 -11.51
N GLU A 20 0.06 -6.60 -11.03
CA GLU A 20 -0.39 -5.20 -11.00
C GLU A 20 0.45 -4.28 -10.10
N LEU A 21 1.17 -4.84 -9.12
CA LEU A 21 1.99 -4.06 -8.18
C LEU A 21 3.46 -3.94 -8.61
N LYS A 22 3.83 -4.50 -9.77
CA LYS A 22 5.20 -4.45 -10.31
C LYS A 22 5.52 -3.12 -11.00
N PHE A 23 5.56 -2.04 -10.22
CA PHE A 23 5.93 -0.70 -10.70
C PHE A 23 7.45 -0.49 -10.86
N THR A 24 8.14 -1.45 -11.49
CA THR A 24 9.60 -1.50 -11.52
C THR A 24 10.24 -0.28 -12.19
N SER A 25 9.64 0.24 -13.27
CA SER A 25 10.13 1.43 -13.98
C SER A 25 10.04 2.69 -13.12
N LEU A 26 8.90 2.89 -12.46
CA LEU A 26 8.65 4.03 -11.58
C LEU A 26 9.55 4.00 -10.34
N PHE A 27 9.69 2.84 -9.70
CA PHE A 27 10.56 2.69 -8.54
C PHE A 27 12.02 2.91 -8.91
N ARG A 28 12.48 2.38 -10.05
CA ARG A 28 13.84 2.60 -10.54
C ARG A 28 14.12 4.07 -10.83
N GLN A 29 13.18 4.79 -11.45
CA GLN A 29 13.32 6.23 -11.73
C GLN A 29 13.44 7.05 -10.43
N LYS A 30 12.73 6.65 -9.38
CA LYS A 30 12.73 7.33 -8.07
C LYS A 30 13.79 6.81 -7.09
N GLY A 31 14.61 5.83 -7.49
CA GLY A 31 15.61 5.21 -6.60
C GLY A 31 15.02 4.41 -5.44
N ILE A 32 13.79 3.93 -5.58
CA ILE A 32 13.06 3.17 -4.56
C ILE A 32 13.39 1.68 -4.70
N ILE A 33 13.74 1.02 -3.59
CA ILE A 33 13.99 -0.42 -3.57
C ILE A 33 12.66 -1.18 -3.52
N SER A 34 12.43 -2.08 -4.47
CA SER A 34 11.23 -2.92 -4.51
C SER A 34 11.49 -4.29 -3.87
N TYR A 35 10.68 -4.65 -2.89
CA TYR A 35 10.66 -5.96 -2.24
C TYR A 35 9.36 -6.67 -2.60
N HIS A 36 9.45 -7.96 -2.94
CA HIS A 36 8.29 -8.80 -3.22
C HIS A 36 8.23 -9.88 -2.15
N SER A 37 7.05 -10.10 -1.56
CA SER A 37 6.88 -11.18 -0.60
C SER A 37 7.00 -12.53 -1.28
N CYS A 38 7.53 -13.52 -0.57
CA CYS A 38 7.54 -14.90 -1.05
C CYS A 38 6.10 -15.38 -1.18
N PRO A 39 5.74 -16.14 -2.24
CA PRO A 39 4.47 -16.85 -2.28
C PRO A 39 4.23 -17.61 -0.97
N GLU A 40 2.98 -17.67 -0.53
CA GLU A 40 2.56 -18.42 0.67
C GLU A 40 3.06 -17.87 2.02
N THR A 41 3.57 -16.63 2.06
CA THR A 41 3.93 -15.94 3.33
C THR A 41 3.10 -14.67 3.57
N PRO A 42 1.78 -14.79 3.82
CA PRO A 42 0.87 -13.64 3.96
C PRO A 42 1.22 -12.73 5.16
N GLU A 43 1.84 -13.29 6.20
CA GLU A 43 2.22 -12.56 7.42
C GLU A 43 3.11 -11.33 7.13
N GLN A 44 3.90 -11.38 6.05
CA GLN A 44 4.80 -10.30 5.63
C GLN A 44 4.06 -9.00 5.26
N ASN A 45 2.77 -9.10 4.92
CA ASN A 45 1.89 -8.00 4.51
C ASN A 45 0.78 -7.68 5.53
N SER A 46 0.80 -8.33 6.70
CA SER A 46 -0.23 -8.18 7.75
C SER A 46 -0.50 -6.74 8.21
N VAL A 47 0.49 -5.84 8.13
CA VAL A 47 0.30 -4.41 8.44
C VAL A 47 -0.57 -3.73 7.39
N VAL A 48 -0.33 -4.03 6.11
CA VAL A 48 -1.09 -3.49 4.97
C VAL A 48 -2.53 -4.00 5.03
N GLU A 49 -2.71 -5.30 5.26
CA GLU A 49 -4.02 -5.94 5.38
C GLU A 49 -4.85 -5.33 6.52
N ARG A 50 -4.26 -5.18 7.72
CA ARG A 50 -4.95 -4.52 8.85
C ARG A 50 -5.34 -3.08 8.55
N LYS A 51 -4.46 -2.31 7.89
CA LYS A 51 -4.76 -0.92 7.53
C LYS A 51 -5.86 -0.84 6.47
N HIS A 52 -5.85 -1.75 5.50
CA HIS A 52 -6.89 -1.86 4.49
C HIS A 52 -8.26 -2.14 5.13
N GLN A 53 -8.35 -3.14 6.01
CA GLN A 53 -9.57 -3.43 6.78
C GLN A 53 -10.04 -2.23 7.61
N HIS A 54 -9.11 -1.54 8.26
CA HIS A 54 -9.44 -0.35 9.05
C HIS A 54 -10.04 0.77 8.19
N ILE A 55 -9.48 1.05 7.01
CA ILE A 55 -10.02 2.07 6.08
C ILE A 55 -11.44 1.69 5.65
N LEU A 56 -11.68 0.42 5.29
CA LEU A 56 -13.01 -0.06 4.92
C LEU A 56 -14.03 0.09 6.05
N ASN A 57 -13.62 -0.23 7.28
CA ASN A 57 -14.49 -0.10 8.45
C ASN A 57 -14.84 1.36 8.73
N VAL A 58 -13.85 2.28 8.67
CA VAL A 58 -14.09 3.72 8.82
C VAL A 58 -15.05 4.22 7.73
N ALA A 59 -14.84 3.83 6.47
CA ALA A 59 -15.74 4.21 5.38
C ALA A 59 -17.18 3.73 5.63
N ARG A 60 -17.37 2.47 6.07
CA ARG A 60 -18.70 1.93 6.42
C ARG A 60 -19.34 2.70 7.58
N SER A 61 -18.58 3.03 8.62
CA SER A 61 -19.10 3.83 9.74
C SER A 61 -19.56 5.21 9.29
N LEU A 62 -18.80 5.87 8.40
CA LEU A 62 -19.18 7.16 7.83
C LEU A 62 -20.44 7.06 6.97
N MET A 63 -20.58 6.02 6.14
CA MET A 63 -21.79 5.80 5.35
C MET A 63 -23.02 5.56 6.24
N PHE A 64 -22.87 4.73 7.27
CA PHE A 64 -23.94 4.48 8.23
C PHE A 64 -24.38 5.76 8.95
N GLN A 65 -23.41 6.59 9.37
CA GLN A 65 -23.69 7.89 9.98
C GLN A 65 -24.34 8.88 9.00
N ALA A 66 -23.99 8.81 7.72
CA ALA A 66 -24.59 9.64 6.68
C ALA A 66 -26.01 9.21 6.28
N HIS A 67 -26.55 8.14 6.88
CA HIS A 67 -27.84 7.53 6.51
C HIS A 67 -27.95 7.21 5.02
N ILE A 68 -26.84 6.78 4.42
CA ILE A 68 -26.77 6.27 3.04
C ILE A 68 -26.93 4.75 3.06
#